data_AF-A0A6C0LXY3-F1
#
_entry.id   AF-A0A6C0LXY3-F1
#
_cell.length_a   1.000
_cell.length_b   1.000
_cell.length_c   1.000
_cell.angle_alpha   90.00
_cell.angle_beta   90.00
_cell.angle_gamma   90.00
#
_symmetry.space_group_name_H-M   'P 1'
#
loop_
_entity.id
_entity.type
_entity.pdbx_description
1 polymer ?
#
loop_
_entity_poly.entity_id
_entity_poly.type
_entity_poly.pdbx_seq_one_letter_code
_entity_poly.pdbx_strand_id
1 'polypeptide(L)'
;MNINLSDFITDDVNIIEFFLCKDIIDDDVINVIINNDIENLIEKKYKKYKEENYKSYHYKDKVYTYELSNDNQNVSSKIMIKSNYIKYNSKSNLFILSSKIDKFPQYIFPCTNDIDYISTYSIKEYKINNRISLFIRYDYLNDDEKQILAKTFYIEYRHSPNVEIDKINEYINNIINTYISC
;
A
#
# COMPACT_ATOMS: atom_id res chain seq x y z
N MET A 1 -5.87 -19.38 3.78
CA MET A 1 -6.89 -18.34 3.58
C MET A 1 -7.22 -18.27 2.10
N ASN A 2 -8.49 -18.06 1.74
CA ASN A 2 -8.88 -17.92 0.34
C ASN A 2 -9.77 -16.69 0.18
N ILE A 3 -9.30 -15.72 -0.60
CA ILE A 3 -9.96 -14.45 -0.89
C ILE A 3 -10.50 -14.54 -2.31
N ASN A 4 -11.68 -13.99 -2.54
CA ASN A 4 -12.23 -13.83 -3.87
C ASN A 4 -12.04 -12.37 -4.32
N LEU A 5 -11.10 -12.12 -5.22
CA LEU A 5 -10.83 -10.78 -5.75
C LEU A 5 -12.06 -10.11 -6.38
N SER A 6 -12.96 -10.88 -6.99
CA SER A 6 -14.15 -10.34 -7.64
C SER A 6 -15.06 -9.60 -6.66
N ASP A 7 -14.99 -9.92 -5.37
CA ASP A 7 -15.78 -9.23 -4.34
C ASP A 7 -15.29 -7.79 -4.09
N PHE A 8 -14.10 -7.44 -4.58
CA PHE A 8 -13.42 -6.15 -4.39
C PHE A 8 -13.28 -5.35 -5.69
N ILE A 9 -13.81 -5.86 -6.80
CA ILE A 9 -13.72 -5.23 -8.11
C ILE A 9 -15.07 -4.62 -8.46
N THR A 10 -15.05 -3.33 -8.76
CA THR A 10 -16.13 -2.59 -9.40
C THR A 10 -15.53 -1.78 -10.55
N ASP A 11 -16.37 -1.18 -11.40
CA ASP A 11 -15.90 -0.41 -12.57
C ASP A 11 -14.92 0.73 -12.21
N ASP A 12 -15.05 1.28 -11.00
CA ASP A 12 -14.21 2.36 -10.48
C ASP A 12 -12.92 1.89 -9.79
N VAL A 13 -12.76 0.60 -9.50
CA VAL A 13 -11.57 0.09 -8.79
C VAL A 13 -10.42 -0.13 -9.76
N ASN A 14 -9.28 0.49 -9.50
CA ASN A 14 -8.04 0.23 -10.26
C ASN A 14 -6.89 -0.28 -9.39
N ILE A 15 -7.03 -0.23 -8.06
CA ILE A 15 -6.04 -0.72 -7.11
C ILE A 15 -6.73 -1.51 -5.98
N ILE A 16 -6.16 -2.65 -5.64
CA ILE A 16 -6.50 -3.42 -4.44
C ILE A 16 -5.22 -3.65 -3.65
N GLU A 17 -5.21 -3.30 -2.38
CA GLU A 17 -4.09 -3.49 -1.46
C GLU A 17 -4.44 -4.47 -0.34
N PHE A 18 -3.47 -5.29 0.03
CA PHE A 18 -3.59 -6.29 1.10
C PHE A 18 -2.55 -5.99 2.17
N PHE A 19 -2.99 -5.39 3.28
CA PHE A 19 -2.15 -5.05 4.41
C PHE A 19 -2.13 -6.18 5.43
N LEU A 20 -0.93 -6.61 5.82
CA LEU A 20 -0.80 -7.39 7.05
C LEU A 20 -0.96 -6.46 8.24
N CYS A 21 -1.84 -6.81 9.16
CA CYS A 21 -2.16 -5.99 10.32
C CYS A 21 -2.23 -6.86 11.58
N LYS A 22 -1.97 -6.25 12.74
CA LYS A 22 -2.14 -6.91 14.04
C LYS A 22 -3.59 -6.91 14.43
N ASP A 23 -4.19 -5.74 14.62
CA ASP A 23 -5.54 -5.58 15.13
C ASP A 23 -6.19 -4.30 14.58
N ILE A 24 -7.52 -4.26 14.65
CA ILE A 24 -8.29 -3.02 14.56
C ILE A 24 -8.22 -2.37 15.94
N ILE A 25 -7.73 -1.12 15.99
CA ILE A 25 -7.63 -0.34 17.22
C ILE A 25 -8.97 0.34 17.53
N ASP A 26 -9.62 0.87 16.49
CA ASP A 26 -10.89 1.59 16.56
C ASP A 26 -11.63 1.44 15.22
N ASP A 27 -12.90 1.87 15.14
CA ASP A 27 -13.75 1.73 13.95
C ASP A 27 -13.08 2.24 12.66
N ASP A 28 -12.25 3.29 12.77
CA ASP A 28 -11.53 3.91 11.64
C ASP A 28 -9.99 3.76 11.71
N VAL A 29 -9.46 2.98 12.66
CA VAL A 29 -8.01 2.89 12.91
C VAL A 29 -7.52 1.44 12.92
N ILE A 30 -6.56 1.14 12.05
CA ILE A 30 -5.99 -0.20 11.90
C ILE A 30 -4.49 -0.17 12.17
N ASN A 31 -4.02 -1.13 12.97
CA ASN A 31 -2.60 -1.29 13.23
C ASN A 31 -1.92 -2.14 12.15
N VAL A 32 -1.30 -1.48 11.17
CA VAL A 32 -0.54 -2.12 10.09
C VAL A 32 0.96 -2.26 10.39
N ILE A 33 1.40 -1.95 11.62
CA ILE A 33 2.81 -1.99 11.99
C ILE A 33 3.28 -3.45 12.12
N ILE A 34 4.25 -3.80 11.29
CA ILE A 34 4.89 -5.12 11.29
C ILE A 34 6.19 -5.11 12.12
N ASN A 35 6.27 -6.03 13.08
CA ASN A 35 7.51 -6.28 13.86
C ASN A 35 8.27 -7.51 13.35
N ASN A 36 7.69 -8.28 12.43
CA ASN A 36 8.20 -9.60 12.03
C ASN A 36 9.36 -9.49 11.04
N ASP A 37 10.17 -10.56 10.96
CA ASP A 37 11.26 -10.79 9.98
C ASP A 37 10.78 -10.92 8.52
N ILE A 38 9.60 -10.39 8.20
CA ILE A 38 9.01 -10.48 6.86
C ILE A 38 9.88 -9.81 5.80
N GLU A 39 10.56 -8.71 6.15
CA GLU A 39 11.55 -8.08 5.26
C GLU A 39 12.67 -9.06 4.92
N ASN A 40 13.25 -9.72 5.92
CA ASN A 40 14.30 -10.72 5.71
C ASN A 40 13.82 -11.89 4.83
N LEU A 41 12.56 -12.32 4.97
CA LEU A 41 11.97 -13.36 4.12
C LEU A 41 11.79 -12.90 2.68
N ILE A 42 11.32 -11.67 2.47
CA ILE A 42 11.13 -11.07 1.16
C ILE A 42 12.49 -10.86 0.48
N GLU A 43 13.47 -10.27 1.15
CA GLU A 43 14.80 -10.02 0.59
C GLU A 43 15.53 -11.32 0.20
N LYS A 44 15.36 -12.40 0.98
CA LYS A 44 15.89 -13.73 0.62
C LYS A 44 15.25 -14.30 -0.64
N LYS A 45 13.95 -14.08 -0.84
CA LYS A 45 13.20 -14.60 -1.99
C LYS A 45 13.35 -13.72 -3.24
N TYR A 46 13.37 -12.40 -3.06
CA TYR A 46 13.38 -11.39 -4.12
C TYR A 46 14.65 -10.54 -4.00
N LYS A 47 15.65 -10.88 -4.81
CA LYS A 47 16.99 -10.25 -4.75
C LYS A 47 17.06 -8.85 -5.35
N LYS A 48 16.04 -8.42 -6.08
CA LYS A 48 15.99 -7.10 -6.74
C LYS A 48 14.76 -6.37 -6.25
N TYR A 49 14.98 -5.14 -5.82
CA TYR A 49 13.94 -4.19 -5.46
C TYR A 49 14.33 -2.80 -5.93
N LYS A 50 13.32 -1.94 -6.00
CA LYS A 50 13.49 -0.50 -6.19
C LYS A 50 13.21 0.17 -4.86
N GLU A 51 14.07 1.08 -4.44
CA GLU A 51 13.89 1.84 -3.21
C GLU A 51 13.80 3.33 -3.56
N GLU A 52 12.75 3.98 -3.08
CA GLU A 52 12.47 5.39 -3.35
C GLU A 52 12.00 6.08 -2.08
N ASN A 53 12.43 7.33 -1.93
CA ASN A 53 12.08 8.18 -0.81
C ASN A 53 11.09 9.25 -1.26
N TYR A 54 10.08 9.51 -0.45
CA TYR A 54 9.00 10.41 -0.79
C TYR A 54 8.68 11.36 0.35
N LYS A 55 8.21 12.54 -0.04
CA LYS A 55 7.51 13.46 0.84
C LYS A 55 6.16 13.80 0.23
N SER A 56 5.09 13.63 0.99
CA SER A 56 3.72 13.83 0.54
C SER A 56 3.00 14.86 1.38
N TYR A 57 2.22 15.71 0.70
CA TYR A 57 1.39 16.76 1.28
C TYR A 57 -0.07 16.43 0.98
N HIS A 58 -0.87 16.32 2.03
CA HIS A 58 -2.28 15.94 1.94
C HIS A 58 -3.16 17.18 2.07
N TYR A 59 -4.09 17.33 1.14
CA TYR A 59 -5.13 18.35 1.17
C TYR A 59 -6.45 17.77 0.67
N LYS A 60 -7.41 17.60 1.57
CA LYS A 60 -8.70 16.93 1.33
C LYS A 60 -8.48 15.55 0.71
N ASP A 61 -8.98 15.35 -0.50
CA ASP A 61 -8.90 14.11 -1.28
C ASP A 61 -7.60 13.99 -2.09
N LYS A 62 -6.75 15.01 -2.11
CA LYS A 62 -5.57 15.08 -2.97
C LYS A 62 -4.29 14.93 -2.17
N VAL A 63 -3.32 14.29 -2.82
CA VAL A 63 -1.98 14.08 -2.31
C VAL A 63 -1.01 14.57 -3.37
N TYR A 64 -0.16 15.52 -2.98
CA TYR A 64 0.99 15.93 -3.76
C TYR A 64 2.22 15.18 -3.25
N THR A 65 2.83 14.37 -4.10
CA THR A 65 3.98 13.54 -3.73
C THR A 65 5.22 13.98 -4.50
N TYR A 66 6.28 14.25 -3.76
CA TYR A 66 7.62 14.51 -4.26
C TYR A 66 8.49 13.28 -4.05
N GLU A 67 9.12 12.78 -5.10
CA GLU A 67 10.13 11.74 -5.03
C GLU A 67 11.51 12.38 -4.86
N LEU A 68 12.13 12.13 -3.71
CA LEU A 68 13.37 12.80 -3.28
C LEU A 68 14.61 12.31 -4.04
N SER A 69 14.53 11.17 -4.74
CA SER A 69 15.64 10.57 -5.49
C SER A 69 15.86 11.17 -6.88
N ASN A 70 14.84 11.76 -7.51
CA ASN A 70 14.90 12.19 -8.90
C ASN A 70 14.05 13.43 -9.21
N ASP A 71 13.64 14.17 -8.18
CA ASP A 71 12.81 15.39 -8.23
C ASP A 71 11.45 15.21 -8.92
N ASN A 72 11.01 13.97 -9.14
CA ASN A 72 9.75 13.66 -9.77
C ASN A 72 8.58 14.06 -8.86
N GLN A 73 7.53 14.59 -9.47
CA GLN A 73 6.39 15.17 -8.77
C GLN A 73 5.11 14.65 -9.38
N ASN A 74 4.18 14.19 -8.54
CA ASN A 74 2.86 13.79 -8.99
C ASN A 74 1.76 14.26 -8.02
N VAL A 75 0.57 14.42 -8.58
CA VAL A 75 -0.65 14.66 -7.80
C VAL A 75 -1.58 13.50 -8.05
N SER A 76 -2.12 12.96 -6.97
CA SER A 76 -3.10 11.89 -7.04
C SER A 76 -4.22 12.07 -6.03
N SER A 77 -5.32 11.37 -6.26
CA SER A 77 -6.33 11.13 -5.23
C SER A 77 -6.49 9.63 -5.05
N LYS A 78 -6.84 9.21 -3.84
CA LYS A 78 -7.14 7.80 -3.53
C LYS A 78 -8.46 7.74 -2.80
N ILE A 79 -9.48 7.25 -3.48
CA ILE A 79 -10.83 7.11 -2.92
C ILE A 79 -11.06 5.64 -2.60
N MET A 80 -11.30 5.34 -1.32
CA MET A 80 -11.70 4.01 -0.90
C MET A 80 -13.10 3.68 -1.44
N ILE A 81 -13.23 2.53 -2.11
CA ILE A 81 -14.51 2.04 -2.61
C ILE A 81 -15.08 0.98 -1.66
N LYS A 82 -14.23 0.05 -1.24
CA LYS A 82 -14.61 -1.03 -0.32
C LYS A 82 -13.40 -1.49 0.47
N SER A 83 -13.62 -1.85 1.72
CA SER A 83 -12.63 -2.48 2.59
C SER A 83 -13.18 -3.75 3.22
N ASN A 84 -12.30 -4.64 3.65
CA ASN A 84 -12.67 -5.79 4.45
C ASN A 84 -11.54 -6.15 5.41
N TYR A 85 -11.89 -6.45 6.65
CA TYR A 85 -10.96 -7.00 7.63
C TYR A 85 -11.25 -8.48 7.82
N ILE A 86 -10.20 -9.29 7.73
CA ILE A 86 -10.32 -10.73 7.89
C ILE A 86 -9.36 -11.18 8.98
N LYS A 87 -9.95 -11.69 10.06
CA LYS A 87 -9.23 -12.30 11.16
C LYS A 87 -8.71 -13.67 10.75
N TYR A 88 -7.41 -13.92 10.89
CA TYR A 88 -6.80 -15.20 10.57
C TYR A 88 -6.28 -15.91 11.81
N ASN A 89 -5.39 -15.28 12.57
CA ASN A 89 -4.92 -15.80 13.86
C ASN A 89 -4.70 -14.64 14.85
N SER A 90 -4.24 -14.95 16.06
CA SER A 90 -4.02 -13.93 17.11
C SER A 90 -2.84 -12.98 16.85
N LYS A 91 -2.05 -13.20 15.81
CA LYS A 91 -0.80 -12.46 15.54
C LYS A 91 -0.77 -11.75 14.20
N SER A 92 -1.46 -12.30 13.20
CA SER A 92 -1.40 -11.86 11.81
C SER A 92 -2.81 -11.90 11.23
N ASN A 93 -3.34 -10.71 10.96
CA ASN A 93 -4.63 -10.48 10.34
C ASN A 93 -4.44 -9.76 9.00
N LEU A 94 -5.51 -9.70 8.21
CA LEU A 94 -5.46 -9.11 6.88
C LEU A 94 -6.50 -7.99 6.77
N PHE A 95 -6.05 -6.84 6.27
CA PHE A 95 -6.92 -5.76 5.85
C PHE A 95 -6.82 -5.57 4.34
N ILE A 96 -7.96 -5.61 3.66
CA ILE A 96 -8.06 -5.49 2.21
C ILE A 96 -8.70 -4.14 1.91
N LEU A 97 -8.06 -3.37 1.04
CA LEU A 97 -8.53 -2.06 0.62
C LEU A 97 -8.64 -2.00 -0.90
N SER A 98 -9.83 -1.81 -1.42
CA SER A 98 -10.08 -1.52 -2.84
C SER A 98 -10.32 -0.03 -3.03
N SER A 99 -9.62 0.57 -3.99
CA SER A 99 -9.62 2.01 -4.20
C SER A 99 -9.59 2.37 -5.68
N LYS A 100 -10.05 3.59 -5.95
CA LYS A 100 -9.78 4.32 -7.18
C LYS A 100 -8.62 5.28 -6.94
N ILE A 101 -7.54 5.13 -7.72
CA ILE A 101 -6.46 6.11 -7.77
C ILE A 101 -6.49 6.87 -9.08
N ASP A 102 -6.71 8.17 -9.00
CA ASP A 102 -6.66 9.08 -10.15
C ASP A 102 -5.39 9.93 -10.07
N LYS A 103 -4.76 10.16 -11.22
CA LYS A 103 -3.59 11.05 -11.36
C LYS A 103 -4.00 12.36 -12.00
N PHE A 104 -3.45 13.45 -11.50
CA PHE A 104 -3.77 14.80 -11.93
C PHE A 104 -2.51 15.57 -12.35
N PRO A 105 -2.65 16.59 -13.22
CA PRO A 105 -1.62 17.59 -13.41
C PRO A 105 -1.24 18.29 -12.08
N GLN A 106 0.04 18.63 -11.95
CA GLN A 106 0.60 19.18 -10.70
C GLN A 106 -0.09 20.49 -10.26
N TYR A 107 -0.47 21.34 -11.20
CA TYR A 107 -1.11 22.64 -10.93
C TYR A 107 -2.53 22.52 -10.33
N ILE A 108 -3.12 21.32 -10.28
CA ILE A 108 -4.42 21.09 -9.63
C ILE A 108 -4.28 21.09 -8.11
N PHE A 109 -3.09 20.80 -7.58
CA PHE A 109 -2.86 20.88 -6.16
C PHE A 109 -2.78 22.36 -5.73
N PRO A 110 -3.58 22.79 -4.73
CA PRO A 110 -3.69 24.20 -4.39
C PRO A 110 -2.43 24.72 -3.71
N CYS A 111 -2.08 25.97 -4.02
CA CYS A 111 -1.11 26.74 -3.23
C CYS A 111 -1.80 27.21 -1.94
N THR A 112 -1.74 26.39 -0.88
CA THR A 112 -2.33 26.71 0.41
C THR A 112 -1.38 26.39 1.56
N ASN A 113 -1.53 27.11 2.67
CA ASN A 113 -0.90 26.77 3.95
C ASN A 113 -1.76 25.80 4.77
N ASP A 114 -3.00 25.56 4.36
CA ASP A 114 -3.97 24.69 5.03
C ASP A 114 -3.71 23.22 4.69
N ILE A 115 -2.48 22.74 4.90
CA ILE A 115 -2.12 21.34 4.66
C ILE A 115 -2.64 20.50 5.82
N ASP A 116 -3.40 19.44 5.50
CA ASP A 116 -4.01 18.57 6.52
C ASP A 116 -2.96 17.69 7.20
N TYR A 117 -2.05 17.14 6.39
CA TYR A 117 -1.03 16.21 6.85
C TYR A 117 0.18 16.18 5.92
N ILE A 118 1.36 16.01 6.50
CA ILE A 118 2.63 15.82 5.78
C ILE A 118 3.22 14.49 6.22
N SER A 119 3.62 13.66 5.26
CA SER A 119 4.31 12.41 5.53
C SER A 119 5.60 12.31 4.75
N THR A 120 6.65 11.83 5.41
CA THR A 120 7.92 11.47 4.78
C THR A 120 8.12 9.98 4.98
N TYR A 121 8.35 9.26 3.88
CA TYR A 121 8.41 7.80 3.89
C TYR A 121 9.29 7.26 2.77
N SER A 122 9.80 6.06 2.95
CA SER A 122 10.48 5.29 1.91
C SER A 122 9.68 4.04 1.57
N ILE A 123 9.83 3.59 0.33
CA ILE A 123 9.18 2.38 -0.16
C ILE A 123 10.23 1.49 -0.84
N LYS A 124 10.34 0.24 -0.36
CA LYS A 124 10.97 -0.85 -1.11
C LYS A 124 9.90 -1.59 -1.91
N GLU A 125 9.95 -1.47 -3.23
CA GLU A 125 9.08 -2.18 -4.19
C GLU A 125 9.78 -3.45 -4.71
N TYR A 126 9.17 -4.60 -4.45
CA TYR A 126 9.52 -5.88 -5.07
C TYR A 126 8.49 -6.21 -6.15
N LYS A 127 8.77 -5.78 -7.37
CA LYS A 127 7.88 -6.01 -8.52
C LYS A 127 7.84 -7.49 -8.89
N ILE A 128 6.67 -8.11 -8.75
CA ILE A 128 6.47 -9.52 -9.10
C ILE A 128 6.12 -9.66 -10.58
N ASN A 129 5.19 -8.83 -11.05
CA ASN A 129 4.85 -8.68 -12.45
C ASN A 129 4.33 -7.25 -12.70
N ASN A 130 3.74 -6.97 -13.87
CA ASN A 130 3.26 -5.62 -14.19
C ASN A 130 2.04 -5.17 -13.38
N ARG A 131 1.35 -6.09 -12.70
CA ARG A 131 0.12 -5.85 -11.94
C ARG A 131 0.29 -6.05 -10.44
N ILE A 132 1.25 -6.85 -10.02
CA ILE A 132 1.43 -7.23 -8.63
C ILE A 132 2.82 -6.82 -8.16
N SER A 133 2.86 -6.06 -7.07
CA SER A 133 4.08 -5.64 -6.38
C SER A 133 3.93 -5.89 -4.89
N LEU A 134 5.04 -6.25 -4.24
CA LEU A 134 5.12 -6.27 -2.79
C LEU A 134 5.79 -4.99 -2.31
N PHE A 135 5.28 -4.41 -1.24
CA PHE A 135 5.78 -3.16 -0.72
C PHE A 135 6.14 -3.30 0.75
N ILE A 136 7.33 -2.77 1.09
CA ILE A 136 7.70 -2.47 2.47
C ILE A 136 7.85 -0.96 2.56
N ARG A 137 6.99 -0.34 3.35
CA ARG A 137 6.95 1.10 3.56
C ARG A 137 7.48 1.43 4.95
N TYR A 138 8.35 2.42 5.03
CA TYR A 138 8.85 3.00 6.28
C TYR A 138 8.38 4.44 6.36
N ASP A 139 7.55 4.75 7.35
CA ASP A 139 7.15 6.11 7.66
C ASP A 139 8.08 6.68 8.73
N TYR A 140 8.53 7.92 8.54
CA TYR A 140 9.53 8.57 9.40
C TYR A 140 8.93 9.69 10.24
N LEU A 141 9.46 9.87 11.45
CA LEU A 141 9.06 10.95 12.34
C LEU A 141 9.84 12.24 12.03
N ASN A 142 9.14 13.37 11.89
CA ASN A 142 9.73 14.71 11.75
C ASN A 142 10.81 14.84 10.66
N ASP A 143 10.63 14.20 9.52
CA ASP A 143 11.60 14.15 8.40
C ASP A 143 12.97 13.54 8.76
N ASP A 144 13.11 12.88 9.92
CA ASP A 144 14.35 12.20 10.31
C ASP A 144 14.32 10.74 9.85
N GLU A 145 15.02 10.44 8.76
CA GLU A 145 15.15 9.09 8.19
C GLU A 145 15.72 8.06 9.18
N LYS A 146 16.32 8.50 10.29
CA LYS A 146 16.84 7.61 11.34
C LYS A 146 15.77 7.17 12.34
N GLN A 147 14.62 7.84 12.37
CA GLN A 147 13.53 7.58 13.31
C GLN A 147 12.32 7.00 12.60
N ILE A 148 12.32 5.67 12.43
CA ILE A 148 11.21 4.93 11.86
C ILE A 148 10.02 4.97 12.83
N LEU A 149 8.93 5.61 12.41
CA LEU A 149 7.66 5.66 13.15
C LEU A 149 6.89 4.35 12.95
N ALA A 150 6.78 3.92 11.70
CA ALA A 150 6.04 2.72 11.33
C ALA A 150 6.72 1.99 10.19
N LYS A 151 6.67 0.66 10.25
CA LYS A 151 7.05 -0.23 9.16
C LYS A 151 5.82 -1.01 8.77
N THR A 152 5.47 -0.96 7.49
CA THR A 152 4.24 -1.56 6.94
C THR A 152 4.58 -2.47 5.78
N PHE A 153 3.92 -3.61 5.70
CA PHE A 153 3.98 -4.50 4.54
C PHE A 153 2.61 -4.65 3.89
N TYR A 154 2.58 -4.52 2.57
CA TYR A 154 1.38 -4.76 1.80
C TYR A 154 1.67 -5.28 0.39
N ILE A 155 0.66 -5.95 -0.16
CA ILE A 155 0.65 -6.39 -1.56
C ILE A 155 -0.25 -5.42 -2.31
N GLU A 156 0.20 -4.91 -3.45
CA GLU A 156 -0.62 -4.09 -4.36
C GLU A 156 -0.96 -4.90 -5.60
N TYR A 157 -2.23 -4.85 -5.99
CA TYR A 157 -2.73 -5.33 -7.27
C TYR A 157 -3.33 -4.19 -8.09
N ARG A 158 -2.73 -3.90 -9.25
CA ARG A 158 -3.22 -2.94 -10.24
C ARG A 158 -4.22 -3.62 -11.17
N HIS A 159 -5.49 -3.38 -10.89
CA HIS A 159 -6.61 -3.91 -11.65
C HIS A 159 -6.80 -3.16 -12.97
N SER A 160 -7.29 -3.89 -13.97
CA SER A 160 -7.88 -3.31 -15.17
C SER A 160 -8.92 -4.29 -15.71
N PRO A 161 -9.94 -3.83 -16.44
CA PRO A 161 -11.07 -4.69 -16.86
C PRO A 161 -10.66 -5.92 -17.68
N ASN A 162 -9.62 -5.81 -18.52
CA ASN A 162 -9.21 -6.86 -19.46
C ASN A 162 -8.16 -7.81 -18.86
N VAL A 163 -8.52 -8.53 -17.80
CA VAL A 163 -7.61 -9.47 -17.10
C VAL A 163 -8.28 -10.81 -16.80
N GLU A 164 -7.49 -11.88 -16.85
CA GLU A 164 -7.89 -13.19 -16.37
C GLU A 164 -7.88 -13.21 -14.84
N ILE A 165 -9.01 -12.84 -14.24
CA ILE A 165 -9.11 -12.62 -12.80
C ILE A 165 -8.79 -13.88 -11.98
N ASP A 166 -9.15 -15.06 -12.48
CA ASP A 166 -8.94 -16.34 -11.78
C ASP A 166 -7.45 -16.61 -11.54
N LYS A 167 -6.59 -16.37 -12.53
CA LYS A 167 -5.14 -16.55 -12.40
C LYS A 167 -4.54 -15.53 -11.43
N ILE A 168 -5.01 -14.29 -11.47
CA ILE A 168 -4.57 -13.25 -10.52
C ILE A 168 -5.00 -13.63 -9.10
N ASN A 169 -6.23 -14.11 -8.94
CA ASN A 169 -6.79 -14.52 -7.66
C ASN A 169 -5.98 -15.65 -7.04
N GLU A 170 -5.65 -16.68 -7.82
CA GLU A 170 -4.77 -17.78 -7.38
C GLU A 170 -3.39 -17.25 -6.95
N TYR A 171 -2.80 -16.37 -7.75
CA TYR A 171 -1.48 -15.83 -7.50
C TYR A 171 -1.41 -14.99 -6.21
N ILE A 172 -2.39 -14.11 -6.00
CA ILE A 172 -2.49 -13.28 -4.79
C ILE A 172 -2.72 -14.15 -3.56
N ASN A 173 -3.63 -15.13 -3.62
CA ASN A 173 -3.86 -16.05 -2.51
C ASN A 173 -2.60 -16.83 -2.12
N ASN A 174 -1.81 -17.27 -3.10
CA ASN A 174 -0.53 -17.96 -2.84
C ASN A 174 0.49 -17.04 -2.13
N ILE A 175 0.58 -15.77 -2.54
CA ILE A 175 1.43 -14.78 -1.86
C ILE A 175 0.94 -14.55 -0.43
N ILE A 176 -0.36 -14.29 -0.24
CA ILE A 176 -0.95 -14.03 1.09
C ILE A 176 -0.70 -15.21 2.02
N ASN A 177 -0.97 -16.44 1.57
CA ASN A 177 -0.75 -17.63 2.38
C ASN A 177 0.73 -17.83 2.77
N THR A 178 1.67 -17.38 1.94
CA THR A 178 3.11 -17.40 2.25
C THR A 178 3.46 -16.48 3.43
N TYR A 179 2.84 -15.30 3.49
CA TYR A 179 3.27 -14.24 4.41
C TYR A 179 2.37 -14.02 5.63
N ILE A 180 1.09 -14.40 5.56
CA ILE A 180 0.13 -14.24 6.67
C ILE A 180 0.45 -15.15 7.86
N SER A 181 1.28 -16.18 7.66
CA SER A 181 1.69 -17.12 8.70
C SER A 181 2.99 -16.72 9.39
N CYS A 182 3.65 -15.66 8.91
CA CYS A 182 4.88 -15.11 9.49
C CYS A 182 4.57 -14.22 10.69
#